data_AF-A0A355SBN5-F1
#
_entry.id   AF-A0A355SBN5-F1
#
_cell.length_a   1.000
_cell.length_b   1.000
_cell.length_c   1.000
_cell.angle_alpha   90.00
_cell.angle_beta   90.00
_cell.angle_gamma   90.00
#
_symmetry.space_group_name_H-M   'P 1'
#
loop_
_entity.id
_entity.type
_entity.pdbx_description
1 polymer ?
#
loop_
_entity_poly.entity_id
_entity_poly.type
_entity_poly.pdbx_seq_one_letter_code
_entity_poly.pdbx_strand_id
1 'polypeptide(L)'
;GSEPAEEAIMIGAHIDHLGYGNRGGTRAQGEEAKALHYGADDNASGVAAMMELAQYFTSQKAKGALKLKRDLIFAGWSGEEMGLFGSTAYVEEGNREGNLYPAIAAYLNLDMVGRLSAQGLNVQGTGSSGDWGDLLDKIEKPDAMKILRSPSPFLPTDTAPLYNAGVPILSIFTGLHDDYHTPRDTIETLNFPGLLKVTGYVRDMALELTKLPKPPGYIKVERNARRPTPRVLLGIRFEDEQRGLRVTNVQQDSAASRSGLRDGDILRKLDDQNIGDREALVSVLLQLEPGKTYPVEVERAEESVTLQITPDKR
;
A
#
# COMPACT_ATOMS: atom_id res chain seq x y z
N GLY A 1 15.01 21.35 -17.11
CA GLY A 1 14.44 22.33 -18.08
C GLY A 1 15.47 22.67 -19.14
N SER A 2 15.38 23.84 -19.81
CA SER A 2 16.51 24.39 -20.60
C SER A 2 17.71 24.74 -19.73
N GLU A 3 17.46 24.96 -18.44
CA GLU A 3 18.44 24.95 -17.36
C GLU A 3 17.95 23.89 -16.36
N PRO A 4 18.69 22.78 -16.15
CA PRO A 4 18.34 21.77 -15.16
C PRO A 4 18.43 22.33 -13.73
N ALA A 5 17.44 22.04 -12.91
CA ALA A 5 17.54 22.30 -11.47
C ALA A 5 18.50 21.29 -10.81
N GLU A 6 19.14 21.67 -9.70
CA GLU A 6 19.97 20.74 -8.91
C GLU A 6 19.15 19.60 -8.29
N GLU A 7 17.85 19.82 -8.09
CA GLU A 7 16.92 18.88 -7.46
C GLU A 7 15.69 18.68 -8.36
N ALA A 8 15.26 17.44 -8.51
CA ALA A 8 14.07 17.07 -9.26
C ALA A 8 13.06 16.29 -8.40
N ILE A 9 11.78 16.45 -8.71
CA ILE A 9 10.71 15.59 -8.22
C ILE A 9 10.44 14.54 -9.29
N MET A 10 10.48 13.27 -8.92
CA MET A 10 10.22 12.16 -9.83
C MET A 10 8.81 11.62 -9.63
N ILE A 11 8.10 11.39 -10.73
CA ILE A 11 6.80 10.73 -10.79
C ILE A 11 6.97 9.51 -11.68
N GLY A 12 6.60 8.32 -11.22
CA GLY A 12 6.83 7.10 -11.97
C GLY A 12 5.72 6.08 -11.90
N ALA A 13 5.76 5.16 -12.86
CA ALA A 13 4.91 3.99 -13.00
C ALA A 13 5.70 2.93 -13.78
N HIS A 14 5.42 1.64 -13.59
CA HIS A 14 6.00 0.61 -14.46
C HIS A 14 5.18 0.44 -15.74
N ILE A 15 5.89 0.13 -16.84
CA ILE A 15 5.34 0.00 -18.18
C ILE A 15 5.21 -1.45 -18.63
N ASP A 16 5.82 -2.39 -17.90
CA ASP A 16 5.66 -3.81 -18.14
C ASP A 16 4.39 -4.38 -17.49
N HIS A 17 4.03 -5.58 -17.93
CA HIS A 17 2.92 -6.38 -17.42
C HIS A 17 3.35 -7.86 -17.42
N LEU A 18 2.58 -8.72 -16.75
CA LEU A 18 2.87 -10.17 -16.61
C LEU A 18 2.95 -10.98 -17.92
N GLY A 19 2.61 -10.42 -19.08
CA GLY A 19 2.57 -11.16 -20.34
C GLY A 19 1.56 -12.31 -20.28
N TYR A 20 2.02 -13.55 -20.50
CA TYR A 20 1.17 -14.76 -20.40
C TYR A 20 1.13 -15.38 -18.99
N GLY A 21 1.49 -14.62 -17.95
CA GLY A 21 1.50 -15.10 -16.56
C GLY A 21 2.63 -16.08 -16.22
N ASN A 22 3.56 -16.35 -17.15
CA ASN A 22 4.61 -17.36 -17.02
C ASN A 22 5.90 -16.86 -16.37
N ARG A 23 6.01 -15.56 -16.10
CA ARG A 23 7.23 -14.91 -15.58
C ARG A 23 7.02 -14.13 -14.28
N GLY A 24 5.80 -14.11 -13.76
CA GLY A 24 5.45 -13.43 -12.52
C GLY A 24 4.29 -14.11 -11.78
N GLY A 25 3.81 -13.47 -10.72
CA GLY A 25 2.89 -14.08 -9.75
C GLY A 25 1.43 -14.10 -10.19
N THR A 26 1.09 -14.75 -11.31
CA THR A 26 -0.31 -14.88 -11.77
C THR A 26 -1.21 -15.42 -10.65
N ARG A 27 -2.38 -14.79 -10.49
CA ARG A 27 -3.45 -15.20 -9.56
C ARG A 27 -4.56 -15.99 -10.25
N ALA A 28 -4.51 -16.11 -11.58
CA ALA A 28 -5.46 -16.90 -12.36
C ALA A 28 -5.20 -18.40 -12.22
N GLN A 29 -6.23 -19.21 -12.47
CA GLN A 29 -6.15 -20.68 -12.36
C GLN A 29 -6.59 -21.35 -13.67
N GLY A 30 -6.21 -22.62 -13.84
CA GLY A 30 -6.59 -23.40 -15.03
C GLY A 30 -6.03 -22.80 -16.32
N GLU A 31 -6.84 -22.81 -17.38
CA GLU A 31 -6.45 -22.29 -18.69
C GLU A 31 -6.22 -20.76 -18.67
N GLU A 32 -6.91 -20.02 -17.79
CA GLU A 32 -6.70 -18.57 -17.66
C GLU A 32 -5.31 -18.21 -17.16
N ALA A 33 -4.66 -19.08 -16.38
CA ALA A 33 -3.30 -18.85 -15.87
C ALA A 33 -2.26 -18.68 -16.99
N LYS A 34 -2.58 -19.16 -18.21
CA LYS A 34 -1.71 -19.07 -19.40
C LYS A 34 -2.21 -18.04 -20.41
N ALA A 35 -3.31 -17.36 -20.13
CA ALA A 35 -3.84 -16.33 -21.01
C ALA A 35 -3.06 -15.02 -20.84
N LEU A 36 -3.21 -14.13 -21.82
CA LEU A 36 -2.59 -12.82 -21.80
C LEU A 36 -3.18 -11.98 -20.64
N HIS A 37 -2.30 -11.48 -19.78
CA HIS A 37 -2.61 -10.53 -18.71
C HIS A 37 -2.47 -9.13 -19.29
N TYR A 38 -3.58 -8.38 -19.38
CA TYR A 38 -3.59 -7.08 -20.06
C TYR A 38 -3.01 -5.95 -19.21
N GLY A 39 -3.13 -6.05 -17.88
CA GLY A 39 -2.55 -5.07 -16.97
C GLY A 39 -3.21 -3.69 -17.05
N ALA A 40 -4.55 -3.66 -17.17
CA ALA A 40 -5.27 -2.40 -17.32
C ALA A 40 -5.14 -1.51 -16.07
N ASP A 41 -5.35 -2.06 -14.88
CA ASP A 41 -5.04 -1.38 -13.63
C ASP A 41 -3.55 -1.49 -13.30
N ASP A 42 -2.95 -2.65 -13.57
CA ASP A 42 -1.58 -3.02 -13.22
C ASP A 42 -0.68 -3.24 -14.47
N ASN A 43 -0.06 -2.20 -15.03
CA ASN A 43 -0.09 -0.82 -14.56
C ASN A 43 -0.32 0.22 -15.66
N ALA A 44 -1.12 -0.14 -16.66
CA ALA A 44 -1.52 0.82 -17.70
C ALA A 44 -2.22 2.06 -17.12
N SER A 45 -2.96 1.91 -16.02
CA SER A 45 -3.59 3.03 -15.30
C SER A 45 -2.56 4.04 -14.75
N GLY A 46 -1.47 3.55 -14.13
CA GLY A 46 -0.39 4.38 -13.61
C GLY A 46 0.38 5.08 -14.74
N VAL A 47 0.67 4.36 -15.83
CA VAL A 47 1.30 4.93 -17.02
C VAL A 47 0.44 6.04 -17.63
N ALA A 48 -0.86 5.80 -17.78
CA ALA A 48 -1.79 6.79 -18.32
C ALA A 48 -1.84 8.05 -17.44
N ALA A 49 -1.91 7.89 -16.11
CA ALA A 49 -1.86 9.01 -15.16
C ALA A 49 -0.53 9.77 -15.23
N MET A 50 0.60 9.07 -15.30
CA MET A 50 1.93 9.67 -15.46
C MET A 50 2.03 10.50 -16.75
N MET A 51 1.55 9.97 -17.87
CA MET A 51 1.55 10.68 -19.16
C MET A 51 0.63 11.91 -19.16
N GLU A 52 -0.55 11.82 -18.55
CA GLU A 52 -1.46 12.96 -18.37
C GLU A 52 -0.80 14.07 -17.55
N LEU A 53 -0.12 13.71 -16.45
CA LEU A 53 0.63 14.68 -15.65
C LEU A 53 1.76 15.33 -16.47
N ALA A 54 2.51 14.56 -17.24
CA ALA A 54 3.55 15.10 -18.12
C ALA A 54 2.98 16.10 -19.13
N GLN A 55 1.84 15.79 -19.74
CA GLN A 55 1.13 16.70 -20.64
C GLN A 55 0.66 17.96 -19.91
N TYR A 56 0.02 17.81 -18.74
CA TYR A 56 -0.46 18.91 -17.93
C TYR A 56 0.66 19.89 -17.57
N PHE A 57 1.75 19.40 -16.97
CA PHE A 57 2.86 20.24 -16.53
C PHE A 57 3.56 20.92 -17.71
N THR A 58 3.74 20.22 -18.82
CA THR A 58 4.31 20.79 -20.06
C THR A 58 3.42 21.91 -20.62
N SER A 59 2.11 21.68 -20.72
CA SER A 59 1.14 22.66 -21.21
C SER A 59 1.10 23.91 -20.33
N GLN A 60 1.05 23.73 -19.01
CA GLN A 60 0.99 24.83 -18.06
C GLN A 60 2.29 25.64 -18.02
N LYS A 61 3.46 24.99 -18.19
CA LYS A 61 4.75 25.67 -18.37
C LYS A 61 4.78 26.50 -19.65
N ALA A 62 4.32 25.96 -20.77
CA ALA A 62 4.27 26.68 -22.06
C ALA A 62 3.36 27.93 -21.99
N LYS A 63 2.31 27.90 -21.17
CA LYS A 63 1.43 29.05 -20.90
C LYS A 63 2.02 30.07 -19.93
N GLY A 64 3.20 29.84 -19.37
CA GLY A 64 3.79 30.69 -18.33
C GLY A 64 3.08 30.63 -16.97
N ALA A 65 2.17 29.67 -16.77
CA ALA A 65 1.37 29.53 -15.56
C ALA A 65 2.12 28.79 -14.42
N LEU A 66 3.26 28.18 -14.72
CA LEU A 66 4.10 27.48 -13.75
C LEU A 66 5.52 28.04 -13.72
N LYS A 67 5.95 28.49 -12.54
CA LYS A 67 7.34 28.81 -12.22
C LYS A 67 7.83 27.78 -11.20
N LEU A 68 8.27 26.63 -11.71
CA LEU A 68 8.75 25.53 -10.88
C LEU A 68 10.17 25.83 -10.40
N LYS A 69 10.46 25.60 -9.12
CA LYS A 69 11.82 25.70 -8.55
C LYS A 69 12.62 24.40 -8.72
N ARG A 70 11.94 23.30 -9.02
CA ARG A 70 12.51 21.98 -9.24
C ARG A 70 12.04 21.46 -10.59
N ASP A 71 12.88 20.66 -11.23
CA ASP A 71 12.46 19.92 -12.41
C ASP A 71 11.50 18.79 -12.02
N LEU A 72 10.69 18.38 -12.99
CA LEU A 72 9.87 17.18 -12.89
C LEU A 72 10.45 16.12 -13.83
N ILE A 73 10.68 14.93 -13.29
CA ILE A 73 11.11 13.76 -14.06
C ILE A 73 9.94 12.78 -14.08
N PHE A 74 9.62 12.27 -15.27
CA PHE A 74 8.62 11.21 -15.46
C PHE A 74 9.34 9.91 -15.81
N ALA A 75 9.18 8.88 -14.99
CA ALA A 75 9.95 7.63 -15.08
C ALA A 75 9.04 6.43 -15.37
N GLY A 76 9.22 5.80 -16.54
CA GLY A 76 8.59 4.54 -16.89
C GLY A 76 9.52 3.36 -16.59
N TRP A 77 9.21 2.56 -15.58
CA TRP A 77 10.04 1.42 -15.17
C TRP A 77 9.72 0.16 -15.95
N SER A 78 10.74 -0.64 -16.25
CA SER A 78 10.55 -1.95 -16.87
C SER A 78 11.03 -3.05 -15.93
N GLY A 79 10.33 -4.18 -15.93
CA GLY A 79 10.68 -5.36 -15.15
C GLY A 79 10.33 -5.22 -13.67
N GLU A 80 9.29 -4.45 -13.34
CA GLU A 80 8.72 -4.40 -11.98
C GLU A 80 8.27 -5.81 -11.58
N GLU A 81 7.48 -6.43 -12.46
CA GLU A 81 6.82 -7.74 -12.30
C GLU A 81 7.81 -8.91 -12.18
N MET A 82 9.05 -8.67 -12.58
CA MET A 82 10.16 -9.63 -12.54
C MET A 82 11.11 -9.38 -11.36
N GLY A 83 10.83 -8.36 -10.53
CA GLY A 83 11.63 -8.01 -9.37
C GLY A 83 12.32 -6.65 -9.46
N LEU A 84 11.62 -5.61 -9.93
CA LEU A 84 12.05 -4.21 -9.88
C LEU A 84 13.34 -3.91 -10.67
N PHE A 85 13.55 -4.55 -11.82
CA PHE A 85 14.84 -4.51 -12.52
C PHE A 85 15.22 -3.10 -13.00
N GLY A 86 14.28 -2.38 -13.63
CA GLY A 86 14.54 -1.05 -14.17
C GLY A 86 14.85 -0.02 -13.10
N SER A 87 14.03 0.05 -12.04
CA SER A 87 14.24 0.98 -10.93
C SER A 87 15.50 0.65 -10.12
N THR A 88 15.81 -0.64 -9.94
CA THR A 88 17.07 -1.08 -9.33
C THR A 88 18.28 -0.66 -10.14
N ALA A 89 18.29 -0.91 -11.45
CA ALA A 89 19.40 -0.53 -12.32
C ALA A 89 19.64 0.98 -12.33
N TYR A 90 18.57 1.80 -12.34
CA TYR A 90 18.66 3.25 -12.25
C TYR A 90 19.29 3.72 -10.94
N VAL A 91 18.88 3.14 -9.81
CA VAL A 91 19.45 3.45 -8.49
C VAL A 91 20.91 3.04 -8.40
N GLU A 92 21.27 1.85 -8.89
CA GLU A 92 22.65 1.37 -8.93
C GLU A 92 23.55 2.27 -9.78
N GLU A 93 23.04 2.79 -10.89
CA GLU A 93 23.73 3.79 -11.71
C GLU A 93 23.89 5.13 -10.99
N GLY A 94 22.81 5.67 -10.43
CA GLY A 94 22.87 6.91 -9.66
C GLY A 94 23.86 6.83 -8.50
N ASN A 95 23.92 5.70 -7.79
CA ASN A 95 24.89 5.47 -6.71
C ASN A 95 26.33 5.33 -7.19
N ARG A 96 26.56 4.92 -8.45
CA ARG A 96 27.90 4.91 -9.07
C ARG A 96 28.35 6.32 -9.45
N GLU A 97 27.43 7.17 -9.88
CA GLU A 97 27.72 8.55 -10.30
C GLU A 97 27.78 9.56 -9.14
N GLY A 98 27.17 9.21 -7.99
CA GLY A 98 27.14 10.05 -6.80
C GLY A 98 26.10 9.57 -5.80
N ASN A 99 25.43 10.50 -5.13
CA ASN A 99 24.26 10.17 -4.30
C ASN A 99 22.98 10.51 -5.08
N LEU A 100 22.01 9.59 -5.08
CA LEU A 100 20.72 9.82 -5.72
C LEU A 100 19.93 10.93 -5.00
N TYR A 101 20.00 10.97 -3.66
CA TYR A 101 19.46 12.06 -2.85
C TYR A 101 20.56 13.09 -2.54
N PRO A 102 20.31 14.42 -2.68
CA PRO A 102 19.02 15.05 -2.95
C PRO A 102 18.71 15.35 -4.43
N ALA A 103 19.52 14.87 -5.39
CA ALA A 103 19.29 15.11 -6.81
C ALA A 103 17.88 14.67 -7.26
N ILE A 104 17.42 13.52 -6.76
CA ILE A 104 16.00 13.17 -6.69
C ILE A 104 15.51 13.50 -5.28
N ALA A 105 14.77 14.61 -5.17
CA ALA A 105 14.31 15.15 -3.90
C ALA A 105 13.11 14.38 -3.31
N ALA A 106 12.28 13.80 -4.17
CA ALA A 106 11.17 12.94 -3.79
C ALA A 106 10.73 12.06 -4.97
N TYR A 107 10.13 10.91 -4.66
CA TYR A 107 9.53 10.01 -5.64
C TYR A 107 8.06 9.73 -5.34
N LEU A 108 7.20 9.98 -6.32
CA LEU A 108 5.77 9.65 -6.29
C LEU A 108 5.52 8.47 -7.26
N ASN A 109 5.17 7.31 -6.72
CA ASN A 109 4.90 6.10 -7.51
C ASN A 109 3.40 5.91 -7.75
N LEU A 110 3.02 5.60 -8.98
CA LEU A 110 1.66 5.31 -9.41
C LEU A 110 1.59 3.85 -9.82
N ASP A 111 0.85 3.06 -9.05
CA ASP A 111 0.76 1.62 -9.20
C ASP A 111 -0.66 1.18 -8.84
N MET A 112 -1.39 0.60 -9.79
CA MET A 112 -2.81 0.24 -9.61
C MET A 112 -3.69 1.43 -9.19
N VAL A 113 -3.78 2.47 -10.02
CA VAL A 113 -4.45 3.75 -9.68
C VAL A 113 -5.82 3.94 -10.36
N GLY A 114 -6.28 2.96 -11.11
CA GLY A 114 -7.50 2.99 -11.90
C GLY A 114 -8.75 2.40 -11.23
N ARG A 115 -8.64 1.82 -10.03
CA ARG A 115 -9.74 1.10 -9.34
C ARG A 115 -10.24 1.78 -8.06
N LEU A 116 -10.14 3.11 -8.00
CA LEU A 116 -10.58 3.89 -6.83
C LEU A 116 -12.02 3.54 -6.43
N SER A 117 -12.21 3.23 -5.16
CA SER A 117 -13.48 2.77 -4.58
C SER A 117 -13.82 3.55 -3.30
N ALA A 118 -14.93 3.22 -2.64
CA ALA A 118 -15.36 3.87 -1.39
C ALA A 118 -14.37 3.64 -0.23
N GLN A 119 -13.51 2.64 -0.34
CA GLN A 119 -12.48 2.26 0.61
C GLN A 119 -11.44 3.39 0.77
N GLY A 120 -11.20 4.15 -0.30
CA GLY A 120 -10.29 5.30 -0.33
C GLY A 120 -9.03 5.04 -1.15
N LEU A 121 -8.22 6.10 -1.29
CA LEU A 121 -6.90 6.06 -1.92
C LEU A 121 -5.85 5.74 -0.87
N ASN A 122 -5.00 4.74 -1.11
CA ASN A 122 -3.90 4.45 -0.21
C ASN A 122 -2.68 5.30 -0.57
N VAL A 123 -2.09 5.91 0.46
CA VAL A 123 -0.90 6.73 0.36
C VAL A 123 0.12 6.17 1.37
N GLN A 124 1.02 5.36 0.86
CA GLN A 124 2.02 4.64 1.66
C GLN A 124 3.39 5.32 1.63
N GLY A 125 4.20 5.05 2.64
CA GLY A 125 5.52 5.67 2.81
C GLY A 125 5.49 7.02 3.51
N THR A 126 4.39 7.38 4.18
CA THR A 126 4.28 8.69 4.84
C THR A 126 5.28 8.88 5.99
N GLY A 127 5.95 7.82 6.45
CA GLY A 127 7.04 7.88 7.42
C GLY A 127 8.42 8.09 6.82
N SER A 128 8.57 8.08 5.49
CA SER A 128 9.88 8.29 4.83
C SER A 128 10.35 9.74 4.87
N SER A 129 9.53 10.67 5.36
CA SER A 129 9.86 12.08 5.52
C SER A 129 9.04 12.71 6.63
N GLY A 130 9.65 13.66 7.34
CA GLY A 130 8.93 14.49 8.32
C GLY A 130 8.02 15.54 7.66
N ASP A 131 8.25 15.86 6.40
CA ASP A 131 7.51 16.91 5.67
C ASP A 131 6.17 16.41 5.10
N TRP A 132 5.95 15.09 5.05
CA TRP A 132 4.75 14.47 4.46
C TRP A 132 3.47 14.89 5.15
N GLY A 133 3.43 14.98 6.48
CA GLY A 133 2.22 15.39 7.21
C GLY A 133 1.68 16.75 6.72
N ASP A 134 2.53 17.78 6.79
CA ASP A 134 2.16 19.15 6.42
C ASP A 134 1.81 19.29 4.94
N LEU A 135 2.46 18.53 4.05
CA LEU A 135 2.18 18.56 2.62
C LEU A 135 0.85 17.88 2.29
N LEU A 136 0.59 16.72 2.91
CA LEU A 136 -0.66 15.98 2.74
C LEU A 136 -1.85 16.78 3.29
N ASP A 137 -1.70 17.39 4.46
CA ASP A 137 -2.76 18.21 5.08
C ASP A 137 -3.18 19.42 4.21
N LYS A 138 -2.30 19.93 3.34
CA LYS A 138 -2.61 21.03 2.40
C LYS A 138 -3.45 20.60 1.20
N ILE A 139 -3.22 19.39 0.69
CA ILE A 139 -3.83 18.92 -0.56
C ILE A 139 -5.06 18.05 -0.32
N GLU A 140 -5.12 17.39 0.83
CA GLU A 140 -6.18 16.44 1.15
C GLU A 140 -7.51 17.14 1.42
N LYS A 141 -8.56 16.61 0.79
CA LYS A 141 -9.95 17.08 0.94
C LYS A 141 -10.81 15.87 1.31
N PRO A 142 -10.97 15.56 2.61
CA PRO A 142 -11.64 14.33 3.06
C PRO A 142 -13.05 14.16 2.50
N ASP A 143 -13.77 15.25 2.27
CA ASP A 143 -15.12 15.23 1.67
C ASP A 143 -15.14 14.81 0.20
N ALA A 144 -14.01 14.94 -0.51
CA ALA A 144 -13.90 14.65 -1.94
C ALA A 144 -13.37 13.24 -2.24
N MET A 145 -12.42 12.77 -1.41
CA MET A 145 -11.77 11.47 -1.54
C MET A 145 -11.18 11.06 -0.19
N LYS A 146 -11.59 9.89 0.32
CA LYS A 146 -11.01 9.31 1.53
C LYS A 146 -9.56 8.90 1.27
N ILE A 147 -8.64 9.31 2.14
CA ILE A 147 -7.22 8.96 2.05
C ILE A 147 -6.84 8.03 3.20
N LEU A 148 -6.14 6.95 2.88
CA LEU A 148 -5.60 5.98 3.81
C LEU A 148 -4.07 6.16 3.85
N ARG A 149 -3.60 7.00 4.76
CA ARG A 149 -2.16 7.23 4.98
C ARG A 149 -1.56 6.03 5.73
N SER A 150 -0.41 5.55 5.31
CA SER A 150 0.37 4.54 6.05
C SER A 150 1.86 4.92 6.08
N PRO A 151 2.48 4.88 7.28
CA PRO A 151 3.86 5.34 7.45
C PRO A 151 4.89 4.38 6.87
N SER A 152 4.53 3.10 6.68
CA SER A 152 5.45 2.08 6.19
C SER A 152 5.89 2.39 4.74
N PRO A 153 7.20 2.52 4.47
CA PRO A 153 7.73 2.65 3.11
C PRO A 153 8.05 1.29 2.47
N PHE A 154 7.83 0.18 3.18
CA PHE A 154 8.19 -1.16 2.73
C PHE A 154 7.11 -1.75 1.84
N LEU A 155 7.20 -1.46 0.54
CA LEU A 155 6.36 -2.04 -0.51
C LEU A 155 7.22 -2.72 -1.57
N PRO A 156 6.81 -3.89 -2.09
CA PRO A 156 7.54 -4.57 -3.16
C PRO A 156 7.21 -3.96 -4.53
N THR A 157 7.36 -2.65 -4.68
CA THR A 157 7.17 -1.88 -5.94
C THR A 157 8.38 -0.98 -6.18
N ASP A 158 8.45 -0.26 -7.29
CA ASP A 158 9.60 0.57 -7.69
C ASP A 158 10.04 1.63 -6.66
N THR A 159 9.19 1.95 -5.67
CA THR A 159 9.61 2.76 -4.52
C THR A 159 10.73 2.14 -3.68
N ALA A 160 10.86 0.81 -3.63
CA ALA A 160 11.79 0.11 -2.75
C ALA A 160 13.26 0.46 -3.02
N PRO A 161 13.80 0.33 -4.24
CA PRO A 161 15.18 0.69 -4.52
C PRO A 161 15.44 2.19 -4.26
N LEU A 162 14.51 3.07 -4.62
CA LEU A 162 14.67 4.52 -4.42
C LEU A 162 14.68 4.90 -2.93
N TYR A 163 13.77 4.34 -2.13
CA TYR A 163 13.74 4.56 -0.69
C TYR A 163 15.00 4.06 0.02
N ASN A 164 15.51 2.90 -0.39
CA ASN A 164 16.75 2.34 0.14
C ASN A 164 17.98 3.19 -0.23
N ALA A 165 17.91 3.97 -1.32
CA ALA A 165 18.93 4.92 -1.73
C ALA A 165 18.79 6.31 -1.08
N GLY A 166 17.91 6.47 -0.10
CA GLY A 166 17.77 7.72 0.65
C GLY A 166 16.78 8.72 0.06
N VAL A 167 15.95 8.31 -0.91
CA VAL A 167 14.92 9.19 -1.50
C VAL A 167 13.63 9.08 -0.69
N PRO A 168 13.03 10.20 -0.24
CA PRO A 168 11.66 10.20 0.30
C PRO A 168 10.65 9.74 -0.74
N ILE A 169 9.75 8.83 -0.38
CA ILE A 169 8.78 8.25 -1.31
C ILE A 169 7.34 8.45 -0.84
N LEU A 170 6.42 8.48 -1.79
CA LEU A 170 5.02 8.13 -1.57
C LEU A 170 4.58 7.13 -2.64
N SER A 171 3.99 6.02 -2.20
CA SER A 171 3.36 5.04 -3.09
C SER A 171 1.85 5.23 -3.09
N ILE A 172 1.28 5.40 -4.28
CA ILE A 172 -0.13 5.72 -4.51
C ILE A 172 -0.78 4.53 -5.23
N PHE A 173 -1.76 3.90 -4.58
CA PHE A 173 -2.48 2.75 -5.13
C PHE A 173 -3.93 2.69 -4.62
N THR A 174 -4.83 2.14 -5.43
CA THR A 174 -6.28 2.10 -5.13
C THR A 174 -6.72 0.85 -4.37
N GLY A 175 -5.77 -0.03 -4.05
CA GLY A 175 -6.00 -1.26 -3.30
C GLY A 175 -6.05 -2.49 -4.21
N LEU A 176 -5.97 -3.67 -3.60
CA LEU A 176 -6.08 -4.93 -4.33
C LEU A 176 -7.53 -5.21 -4.72
N HIS A 177 -7.70 -5.97 -5.80
CA HIS A 177 -8.99 -6.48 -6.26
C HIS A 177 -8.83 -7.92 -6.80
N ASP A 178 -9.96 -8.57 -7.13
CA ASP A 178 -9.98 -9.97 -7.55
C ASP A 178 -9.41 -10.19 -8.96
N ASP A 179 -9.40 -9.14 -9.79
CA ASP A 179 -8.85 -9.19 -11.15
C ASP A 179 -7.33 -8.96 -11.20
N TYR A 180 -6.71 -8.49 -10.12
CA TYR A 180 -5.26 -8.22 -10.04
C TYR A 180 -4.45 -9.48 -10.34
N HIS A 181 -3.42 -9.35 -11.18
CA HIS A 181 -2.61 -10.45 -11.71
C HIS A 181 -3.44 -11.56 -12.40
N THR A 182 -4.52 -11.17 -13.10
CA THR A 182 -5.30 -12.10 -13.92
C THR A 182 -5.58 -11.52 -15.32
N PRO A 183 -5.97 -12.36 -16.31
CA PRO A 183 -6.42 -11.88 -17.62
C PRO A 183 -7.67 -10.99 -17.59
N ARG A 184 -8.36 -10.90 -16.45
CA ARG A 184 -9.55 -10.06 -16.28
C ARG A 184 -9.23 -8.63 -15.90
N ASP A 185 -7.96 -8.29 -15.65
CA ASP A 185 -7.55 -6.89 -15.47
C ASP A 185 -7.58 -6.14 -16.80
N THR A 186 -8.79 -5.78 -17.23
CA THR A 186 -9.09 -5.16 -18.52
C THR A 186 -9.66 -3.76 -18.35
N ILE A 187 -9.67 -2.99 -19.44
CA ILE A 187 -10.11 -1.58 -19.47
C ILE A 187 -11.54 -1.39 -18.95
N GLU A 188 -12.42 -2.38 -19.16
CA GLU A 188 -13.81 -2.36 -18.72
C GLU A 188 -13.95 -2.34 -17.20
N THR A 189 -12.90 -2.75 -16.49
CA THR A 189 -12.87 -2.78 -15.03
C THR A 189 -12.45 -1.44 -14.42
N LEU A 190 -11.92 -0.50 -15.21
CA LEU A 190 -11.39 0.76 -14.72
C LEU A 190 -12.48 1.78 -14.34
N ASN A 191 -12.23 2.49 -13.25
CA ASN A 191 -13.00 3.65 -12.82
C ASN A 191 -12.32 4.95 -13.29
N PHE A 192 -12.60 5.39 -14.52
CA PHE A 192 -12.00 6.61 -15.08
C PHE A 192 -12.26 7.90 -14.27
N PRO A 193 -13.49 8.17 -13.76
CA PRO A 193 -13.71 9.29 -12.86
C PRO A 193 -12.84 9.22 -11.59
N GLY A 194 -12.64 8.02 -11.05
CA GLY A 194 -11.75 7.76 -9.93
C GLY A 194 -10.29 8.02 -10.26
N LEU A 195 -9.80 7.46 -11.38
CA LEU A 195 -8.45 7.68 -11.91
C LEU A 195 -8.15 9.17 -12.06
N LEU A 196 -9.09 9.97 -12.60
CA LEU A 196 -8.92 11.41 -12.73
C LEU A 196 -8.77 12.12 -11.37
N LYS A 197 -9.48 11.67 -10.32
CA LYS A 197 -9.28 12.19 -8.96
C LYS A 197 -7.89 11.86 -8.42
N VAL A 198 -7.41 10.63 -8.63
CA VAL A 198 -6.06 10.21 -8.22
C VAL A 198 -4.98 11.00 -8.96
N THR A 199 -5.12 11.17 -10.28
CA THR A 199 -4.21 12.02 -11.09
C THR A 199 -4.20 13.46 -10.58
N GLY A 200 -5.37 14.03 -10.26
CA GLY A 200 -5.47 15.37 -9.68
C GLY A 200 -4.79 15.49 -8.31
N TYR A 201 -4.90 14.47 -7.47
CA TYR A 201 -4.21 14.41 -6.18
C TYR A 201 -2.69 14.41 -6.33
N VAL A 202 -2.15 13.60 -7.24
CA VAL A 202 -0.71 13.51 -7.53
C VAL A 202 -0.20 14.83 -8.12
N ARG A 203 -0.97 15.46 -9.02
CA ARG A 203 -0.69 16.81 -9.54
C ARG A 203 -0.53 17.82 -8.40
N ASP A 204 -1.49 17.84 -7.47
CA ASP A 204 -1.50 18.81 -6.37
C ASP A 204 -0.31 18.58 -5.42
N MET A 205 0.03 17.32 -5.13
CA MET A 205 1.24 16.98 -4.36
C MET A 205 2.53 17.43 -5.06
N ALA A 206 2.67 17.12 -6.36
CA ALA A 206 3.83 17.54 -7.16
C ALA A 206 3.96 19.07 -7.21
N LEU A 207 2.85 19.80 -7.31
CA LEU A 207 2.84 21.27 -7.25
C LEU A 207 3.34 21.78 -5.90
N GLU A 208 2.92 21.21 -4.77
CA GLU A 208 3.41 21.62 -3.45
C GLU A 208 4.92 21.34 -3.29
N LEU A 209 5.39 20.18 -3.72
CA LEU A 209 6.81 19.81 -3.71
C LEU A 209 7.69 20.79 -4.50
N THR A 210 7.20 21.27 -5.65
CA THR A 210 7.95 22.23 -6.48
C THR A 210 8.07 23.62 -5.84
N LYS A 211 7.27 23.94 -4.82
CA LYS A 211 7.28 25.23 -4.13
C LYS A 211 8.20 25.26 -2.92
N LEU A 212 8.52 24.10 -2.35
CA LEU A 212 9.33 23.98 -1.14
C LEU A 212 10.68 24.69 -1.28
N PRO A 213 11.16 25.39 -0.24
CA PRO A 213 12.46 26.05 -0.28
C PRO A 213 13.64 25.06 -0.26
N LYS A 214 13.41 23.83 0.23
CA LYS A 214 14.39 22.76 0.40
C LYS A 214 13.72 21.41 0.04
N PRO A 215 14.50 20.39 -0.34
CA PRO A 215 13.95 19.07 -0.61
C PRO A 215 13.37 18.49 0.68
N PRO A 216 12.31 17.65 0.60
CA PRO A 216 11.82 16.91 1.76
C PRO A 216 12.93 16.10 2.42
N GLY A 217 12.97 16.09 3.75
CA GLY A 217 13.99 15.35 4.49
C GLY A 217 13.75 13.84 4.39
N TYR A 218 14.80 13.06 4.17
CA TYR A 218 14.74 11.61 4.25
C TYR A 218 14.74 11.11 5.69
N ILE A 219 13.82 10.19 5.99
CA ILE A 219 13.79 9.43 7.25
C ILE A 219 13.93 7.95 6.91
N LYS A 220 14.98 7.33 7.47
CA LYS A 220 15.11 5.88 7.50
C LYS A 220 14.18 5.32 8.56
N VAL A 221 13.00 4.86 8.13
CA VAL A 221 12.07 4.09 8.94
C VAL A 221 12.72 2.76 9.30
N GLU A 222 12.78 2.45 10.60
CA GLU A 222 13.19 1.14 11.06
C GLU A 222 12.17 0.10 10.58
N ARG A 223 12.66 -0.91 9.86
CA ARG A 223 11.84 -2.04 9.46
C ARG A 223 11.54 -2.78 10.75
N ASN A 224 10.34 -2.60 11.29
CA ASN A 224 9.87 -3.37 12.45
C ASN A 224 10.26 -4.83 12.21
N ALA A 225 11.27 -5.28 12.96
CA ALA A 225 11.83 -6.62 12.82
C ALA A 225 10.66 -7.58 12.91
N ARG A 226 10.50 -8.45 11.89
CA ARG A 226 9.47 -9.49 11.75
C ARG A 226 8.42 -9.41 12.86
N ARG A 227 7.22 -8.85 12.57
CA ARG A 227 6.08 -8.87 13.50
C ARG A 227 6.11 -10.21 14.22
N PRO A 228 6.37 -10.25 15.55
CA PRO A 228 6.65 -11.50 16.19
C PRO A 228 5.45 -12.42 15.96
N THR A 229 5.74 -13.65 15.54
CA THR A 229 4.69 -14.61 15.22
C THR A 229 4.13 -15.12 16.55
N PRO A 230 2.82 -15.05 16.80
CA PRO A 230 2.25 -15.63 18.00
C PRO A 230 2.64 -17.09 18.12
N ARG A 231 3.08 -17.49 19.33
CA ARG A 231 3.47 -18.88 19.63
C ARG A 231 2.27 -19.82 19.72
N VAL A 232 1.06 -19.25 19.72
CA VAL A 232 -0.20 -19.95 19.83
C VAL A 232 -1.17 -19.55 18.72
N LEU A 233 -2.14 -20.43 18.46
CA LEU A 233 -3.29 -20.15 17.60
C LEU A 233 -4.57 -20.55 18.33
N LEU A 234 -5.65 -19.80 18.09
CA LEU A 234 -6.97 -20.19 18.59
C LEU A 234 -7.67 -21.17 17.64
N GLY A 235 -7.34 -21.15 16.35
CA GLY A 235 -7.97 -21.95 15.30
C GLY A 235 -9.32 -21.39 14.83
N ILE A 236 -9.37 -20.08 14.60
CA ILE A 236 -10.55 -19.36 14.10
C ILE A 236 -10.23 -18.63 12.79
N ARG A 237 -11.25 -18.47 11.95
CA ARG A 237 -11.34 -17.38 10.97
C ARG A 237 -12.30 -16.33 11.52
N PHE A 238 -12.05 -15.09 11.14
CA PHE A 238 -12.83 -13.96 11.62
C PHE A 238 -12.83 -12.81 10.62
N GLU A 239 -13.78 -11.92 10.81
CA GLU A 239 -13.94 -10.66 10.10
C GLU A 239 -14.07 -9.52 11.11
N ASP A 240 -13.69 -8.30 10.70
CA ASP A 240 -13.82 -7.12 11.56
C ASP A 240 -15.30 -6.76 11.74
N GLU A 241 -15.69 -6.45 12.98
CA GLU A 241 -17.06 -6.09 13.37
C GLU A 241 -17.00 -4.88 14.30
N GLN A 242 -18.09 -4.10 14.43
CA GLN A 242 -18.06 -2.94 15.32
C GLN A 242 -17.70 -3.34 16.76
N ARG A 243 -16.51 -2.90 17.20
CA ARG A 243 -15.91 -3.13 18.53
C ARG A 243 -15.53 -4.60 18.82
N GLY A 244 -15.22 -5.42 17.82
CA GLY A 244 -14.87 -6.82 18.04
C GLY A 244 -14.47 -7.56 16.77
N LEU A 245 -14.21 -8.86 16.90
CA LEU A 245 -13.95 -9.74 15.76
C LEU A 245 -15.01 -10.82 15.67
N ARG A 246 -15.80 -10.84 14.58
CA ARG A 246 -16.82 -11.86 14.35
C ARG A 246 -16.15 -13.14 13.90
N VAL A 247 -16.35 -14.24 14.62
CA VAL A 247 -15.87 -15.57 14.27
C VAL A 247 -16.71 -16.11 13.11
N THR A 248 -16.06 -16.36 11.97
CA THR A 248 -16.72 -16.87 10.76
C THR A 248 -16.49 -18.36 10.55
N ASN A 249 -15.46 -18.92 11.17
CA ASN A 249 -15.24 -20.35 11.18
C ASN A 249 -14.40 -20.77 12.39
N VAL A 250 -14.84 -21.79 13.11
CA VAL A 250 -14.06 -22.50 14.12
C VAL A 250 -13.50 -23.80 13.53
N GLN A 251 -12.17 -23.93 13.53
CA GLN A 251 -11.50 -25.13 13.00
C GLN A 251 -11.76 -26.33 13.92
N GLN A 252 -11.99 -27.50 13.33
CA GLN A 252 -12.13 -28.75 14.08
C GLN A 252 -10.86 -29.04 14.89
N ASP A 253 -11.02 -29.60 16.09
CA ASP A 253 -9.95 -29.96 17.03
C ASP A 253 -9.06 -28.80 17.49
N SER A 254 -9.45 -27.55 17.24
CA SER A 254 -8.72 -26.35 17.69
C SER A 254 -9.01 -25.99 19.16
N ALA A 255 -8.19 -25.11 19.73
CA ALA A 255 -8.43 -24.52 21.05
C ALA A 255 -9.80 -23.81 21.13
N ALA A 256 -10.20 -23.12 20.06
CA ALA A 256 -11.51 -22.49 19.95
C ALA A 256 -12.65 -23.52 19.99
N SER A 257 -12.54 -24.62 19.22
CA SER A 257 -13.55 -25.69 19.23
C SER A 257 -13.69 -26.32 20.61
N ARG A 258 -12.56 -26.66 21.26
CA ARG A 258 -12.55 -27.29 22.59
C ARG A 258 -13.04 -26.38 23.72
N SER A 259 -12.94 -25.06 23.55
CA SER A 259 -13.44 -24.06 24.53
C SER A 259 -14.92 -23.73 24.35
N GLY A 260 -15.57 -24.25 23.30
CA GLY A 260 -16.99 -24.00 23.03
C GLY A 260 -17.27 -22.69 22.29
N LEU A 261 -16.25 -22.11 21.65
CA LEU A 261 -16.40 -21.00 20.71
C LEU A 261 -17.19 -21.47 19.48
N ARG A 262 -18.01 -20.61 18.90
CA ARG A 262 -18.89 -20.94 17.78
C ARG A 262 -18.82 -19.89 16.68
N ASP A 263 -19.17 -20.31 15.47
CA ASP A 263 -19.41 -19.40 14.36
C ASP A 263 -20.53 -18.41 14.74
N GLY A 264 -20.31 -17.13 14.45
CA GLY A 264 -21.20 -16.03 14.82
C GLY A 264 -20.88 -15.35 16.15
N ASP A 265 -20.02 -15.93 17.00
CA ASP A 265 -19.54 -15.25 18.21
C ASP A 265 -18.75 -13.99 17.85
N ILE A 266 -18.92 -12.91 18.60
CA ILE A 266 -18.09 -11.70 18.46
C ILE A 266 -17.10 -11.66 19.60
N LEU A 267 -15.81 -11.80 19.28
CA LEU A 267 -14.74 -11.73 20.25
C LEU A 267 -14.59 -10.30 20.78
N ARG A 268 -14.76 -10.12 22.10
CA ARG A 268 -14.70 -8.81 22.78
C ARG A 268 -13.46 -8.68 23.66
N LYS A 269 -13.07 -9.74 24.39
CA LYS A 269 -11.84 -9.78 25.19
C LYS A 269 -11.15 -11.13 25.16
N LEU A 270 -9.83 -11.11 25.36
CA LEU A 270 -9.01 -12.29 25.59
C LEU A 270 -7.96 -11.95 26.65
N ASP A 271 -7.87 -12.76 27.71
CA ASP A 271 -6.97 -12.52 28.84
C ASP A 271 -7.13 -11.11 29.43
N ASP A 272 -8.38 -10.72 29.71
CA ASP A 272 -8.80 -9.41 30.21
C ASP A 272 -8.45 -8.20 29.32
N GLN A 273 -7.85 -8.42 28.15
CA GLN A 273 -7.52 -7.39 27.17
C GLN A 273 -8.62 -7.26 26.11
N ASN A 274 -9.00 -6.02 25.79
CA ASN A 274 -10.02 -5.73 24.79
C ASN A 274 -9.53 -6.07 23.38
N ILE A 275 -10.36 -6.78 22.62
CA ILE A 275 -10.14 -7.12 21.22
C ILE A 275 -11.06 -6.25 20.37
N GLY A 276 -10.53 -5.12 19.89
CA GLY A 276 -11.26 -4.21 19.00
C GLY A 276 -11.06 -4.49 17.52
N ASP A 277 -9.92 -5.11 17.16
CA ASP A 277 -9.50 -5.37 15.79
C ASP A 277 -8.47 -6.50 15.73
N ARG A 278 -8.02 -6.82 14.51
CA ARG A 278 -7.00 -7.84 14.25
C ARG A 278 -5.68 -7.56 14.97
N GLU A 279 -5.25 -6.31 15.06
CA GLU A 279 -3.96 -5.96 15.65
C GLU A 279 -3.98 -6.18 17.16
N ALA A 280 -5.08 -5.83 17.82
CA ALA A 280 -5.34 -6.13 19.23
C ALA A 280 -5.29 -7.64 19.49
N LEU A 281 -5.98 -8.45 18.66
CA LEU A 281 -5.93 -9.91 18.80
C LEU A 281 -4.50 -10.45 18.66
N VAL A 282 -3.75 -10.00 17.65
CA VAL A 282 -2.36 -10.44 17.47
C VAL A 282 -1.49 -10.03 18.66
N SER A 283 -1.67 -8.82 19.20
CA SER A 283 -0.93 -8.33 20.37
C SER A 283 -1.17 -9.20 21.61
N VAL A 284 -2.41 -9.64 21.85
CA VAL A 284 -2.72 -10.54 22.96
C VAL A 284 -2.13 -11.93 22.73
N LEU A 285 -2.31 -12.50 21.53
CA LEU A 285 -1.78 -13.83 21.19
C LEU A 285 -0.24 -13.92 21.30
N LEU A 286 0.46 -12.79 21.14
CA LEU A 286 1.91 -12.71 21.34
C LEU A 286 2.35 -12.92 22.80
N GLN A 287 1.46 -12.61 23.74
CA GLN A 287 1.72 -12.68 25.18
C GLN A 287 1.28 -14.03 25.78
N LEU A 288 0.43 -14.78 25.07
CA LEU A 288 -0.09 -16.05 25.57
C LEU A 288 0.93 -17.18 25.48
N GLU A 289 0.97 -17.98 26.55
CA GLU A 289 1.73 -19.22 26.64
C GLU A 289 0.89 -20.43 26.18
N PRO A 290 1.44 -21.33 25.34
CA PRO A 290 0.78 -22.58 24.98
C PRO A 290 0.44 -23.44 26.20
N GLY A 291 -0.75 -24.05 26.21
CA GLY A 291 -1.19 -24.96 27.27
C GLY A 291 -1.66 -24.28 28.56
N LYS A 292 -1.54 -22.94 28.66
CA LYS A 292 -2.16 -22.16 29.74
C LYS A 292 -3.58 -21.76 29.33
N THR A 293 -4.50 -21.76 30.29
CA THR A 293 -5.91 -21.39 30.10
C THR A 293 -6.13 -19.91 30.35
N TYR A 294 -6.89 -19.26 29.48
CA TYR A 294 -7.21 -17.83 29.53
C TYR A 294 -8.72 -17.62 29.38
N PRO A 295 -9.29 -16.60 30.05
CA PRO A 295 -10.68 -16.22 29.81
C PRO A 295 -10.81 -15.56 28.43
N VAL A 296 -11.88 -15.90 27.73
CA VAL A 296 -12.28 -15.23 26.49
C VAL A 296 -13.73 -14.77 26.61
N GLU A 297 -13.96 -13.47 26.48
CA GLU A 297 -15.30 -12.89 26.49
C GLU A 297 -15.78 -12.73 25.05
N VAL A 298 -16.92 -13.34 24.75
CA VAL A 298 -17.60 -13.22 23.47
C VAL A 298 -19.02 -12.73 23.66
N GLU A 299 -19.54 -12.05 22.64
CA GLU A 299 -20.95 -11.78 22.51
C GLU A 299 -21.59 -12.83 21.61
N ARG A 300 -22.61 -13.52 22.12
CA ARG A 300 -23.35 -14.57 21.43
C ARG A 300 -24.83 -14.27 21.54
N ALA A 301 -25.48 -14.01 20.40
CA ALA A 301 -26.90 -13.63 20.37
C ALA A 301 -27.23 -12.49 21.34
N GLU A 302 -26.40 -11.43 21.33
CA GLU A 302 -26.51 -10.23 22.18
C GLU A 302 -26.23 -10.45 23.68
N GLU A 303 -25.88 -11.68 24.10
CA GLU A 303 -25.47 -11.98 25.48
C GLU A 303 -23.95 -12.09 25.61
N SER A 304 -23.42 -11.60 26.72
CA SER A 304 -22.00 -11.76 27.07
C SER A 304 -21.74 -13.14 27.65
N VAL A 305 -20.86 -13.91 27.03
CA VAL A 305 -20.45 -15.26 27.44
C VAL A 305 -18.95 -15.28 27.68
N THR A 306 -18.53 -15.76 28.85
CA THR A 306 -17.12 -16.00 29.15
C THR A 306 -16.80 -17.48 28.98
N LEU A 307 -15.86 -17.80 28.10
CA LEU A 307 -15.33 -19.15 27.89
C LEU A 307 -13.90 -19.23 28.43
N GLN A 308 -13.40 -20.46 28.57
CA GLN A 308 -12.03 -20.73 28.99
C GLN A 308 -11.28 -21.39 27.83
N ILE A 309 -10.32 -20.68 27.26
CA ILE A 309 -9.56 -21.14 26.09
C ILE A 309 -8.14 -21.53 26.46
N THR A 310 -7.70 -22.70 26.01
CA THR A 310 -6.32 -23.20 26.21
C THR A 310 -5.66 -23.32 24.85
N PRO A 311 -4.90 -22.30 24.41
CA PRO A 311 -4.31 -22.27 23.08
C PRO A 311 -3.21 -23.33 22.92
N ASP A 312 -3.18 -23.96 21.75
CA ASP A 312 -2.11 -24.90 21.40
C ASP A 312 -0.88 -24.16 20.90
N LYS A 313 0.27 -24.81 21.00
CA LYS A 313 1.50 -24.31 20.36
C LYS A 313 1.31 -24.37 18.84
N ARG A 314 1.63 -23.26 18.19
CA ARG A 314 1.66 -23.15 16.73
C ARG A 314 2.73 -24.05 16.11
#